data_AF-A0A166JS63-F1
#
_entry.id   AF-A0A166JS63-F1
#
_cell.length_a   1.000
_cell.length_b   1.000
_cell.length_c   1.000
_cell.angle_alpha   90.00
_cell.angle_beta   90.00
_cell.angle_gamma   90.00
#
_symmetry.space_group_name_H-M   'P 1'
#
loop_
_entity.id
_entity.type
_entity.pdbx_description
1 polymer ?
#
loop_
_entity_poly.entity_id
_entity_poly.type
_entity_poly.pdbx_seq_one_letter_code
_entity_poly.pdbx_strand_id
1 'polypeptide(L)'
;MNIDRLQELKQKLTIEADLSNIWLFYMDHFADHAEFTELGKPTHNQYLDGVLHNTCQQMFGRAIKITDFLPIYIPEYHFFHAPFQVERRIGGVIYFEDIKIGLIAVSADYPPTDEVKYSRFSEIMQLPTPNRNDLN
;
A
#
# COMPACT_ATOMS: atom_id res chain seq x y z
N MET A 1 10.49 -10.15 -15.74
CA MET A 1 10.34 -8.90 -14.96
C MET A 1 11.63 -8.08 -15.07
N ASN A 2 11.55 -6.74 -15.00
CA ASN A 2 12.72 -5.87 -14.80
C ASN A 2 12.64 -5.20 -13.42
N ILE A 3 13.52 -5.59 -12.50
CA ILE A 3 13.49 -5.15 -11.10
C ILE A 3 13.83 -3.66 -10.92
N ASP A 4 14.62 -3.08 -11.82
CA ASP A 4 15.01 -1.66 -11.77
C ASP A 4 13.79 -0.73 -11.87
N ARG A 5 12.68 -1.24 -12.41
CA ARG A 5 11.41 -0.51 -12.52
C ARG A 5 10.72 -0.28 -11.18
N LEU A 6 11.21 -0.88 -10.08
CA LEU A 6 10.80 -0.49 -8.73
C LEU A 6 11.15 0.96 -8.41
N GLN A 7 12.27 1.48 -8.95
CA GLN A 7 12.59 2.90 -8.78
C GLN A 7 11.61 3.79 -9.53
N GLU A 8 11.15 3.36 -10.71
CA GLU A 8 10.10 4.04 -11.45
C GLU A 8 8.76 3.98 -10.70
N LEU A 9 8.39 2.83 -10.13
CA LEU A 9 7.19 2.71 -9.29
C LEU A 9 7.27 3.63 -8.07
N LYS A 10 8.43 3.71 -7.41
CA LYS A 10 8.67 4.61 -6.26
C LYS A 10 8.50 6.08 -6.64
N GLN A 11 9.04 6.48 -7.78
CA GLN A 11 8.84 7.83 -8.32
C GLN A 11 7.36 8.09 -8.61
N LYS A 12 6.68 7.21 -9.35
CA LYS A 12 5.24 7.31 -9.65
C LYS A 12 4.42 7.46 -8.38
N LEU A 13 4.70 6.64 -7.38
CA LEU A 13 4.00 6.69 -6.10
C LEU A 13 4.05 8.08 -5.44
N THR A 14 5.16 8.80 -5.63
CA THR A 14 5.41 10.12 -5.04
C THR A 14 4.75 11.26 -5.81
N ILE A 15 4.83 11.24 -7.15
CA ILE A 15 4.46 12.41 -7.99
C ILE A 15 3.20 12.23 -8.82
N GLU A 16 2.79 11.00 -9.11
CA GLU A 16 1.64 10.74 -9.98
C GLU A 16 0.34 11.17 -9.30
N ALA A 17 -0.52 11.86 -10.04
CA ALA A 17 -1.81 12.33 -9.55
C ALA A 17 -2.89 11.25 -9.74
N ASP A 18 -2.82 10.53 -10.86
CA ASP A 18 -3.75 9.44 -11.16
C ASP A 18 -3.30 8.14 -10.49
N LEU A 19 -3.98 7.78 -9.40
CA LEU A 19 -3.64 6.60 -8.61
C LEU A 19 -3.81 5.28 -9.39
N SER A 20 -4.67 5.26 -10.42
CA SER A 20 -4.84 4.08 -11.25
C SER A 20 -3.59 3.79 -12.06
N ASN A 21 -2.89 4.82 -12.56
CA ASN A 21 -1.64 4.67 -13.31
C ASN A 21 -0.53 4.05 -12.46
N ILE A 22 -0.49 4.37 -11.17
CA ILE A 22 0.48 3.78 -10.23
C ILE A 22 0.17 2.29 -10.04
N TRP A 23 -1.11 1.96 -9.81
CA TRP A 23 -1.53 0.58 -9.58
C TRP A 23 -1.36 -0.30 -10.81
N LEU A 24 -1.79 0.17 -11.98
CA LEU A 24 -1.64 -0.54 -13.25
C LEU A 24 -0.16 -0.80 -13.57
N PHE A 25 0.70 0.20 -13.34
CA PHE A 25 2.14 0.00 -13.48
C PHE A 25 2.65 -1.12 -12.57
N TYR A 26 2.20 -1.20 -11.32
CA TYR A 26 2.60 -2.30 -10.44
C TYR A 26 2.10 -3.66 -10.98
N MET A 27 0.85 -3.73 -11.43
CA MET A 27 0.23 -4.95 -11.95
C MET A 27 0.94 -5.45 -13.22
N ASP A 28 1.13 -4.58 -14.20
CA ASP A 28 1.70 -4.91 -15.52
C ASP A 28 3.15 -5.38 -15.47
N HIS A 29 3.85 -5.10 -14.36
CA HIS A 29 5.30 -5.23 -14.29
C HIS A 29 5.81 -6.09 -13.15
N PHE A 30 4.98 -6.40 -12.15
CA PHE A 30 5.40 -7.15 -10.97
C PHE A 30 4.38 -8.18 -10.47
N ALA A 31 3.10 -7.81 -10.33
CA ALA A 31 2.14 -8.56 -9.52
C ALA A 31 1.98 -10.04 -9.92
N ASP A 32 2.03 -10.35 -11.22
CA ASP A 32 1.83 -11.72 -11.75
C ASP A 32 3.15 -12.48 -11.98
N HIS A 33 4.30 -11.91 -11.62
CA HIS A 33 5.60 -12.54 -11.77
C HIS A 33 5.98 -13.31 -10.50
N ALA A 34 5.99 -14.65 -10.58
CA ALA A 34 6.42 -15.50 -9.47
C ALA A 34 7.81 -15.13 -8.94
N GLU A 35 8.74 -14.84 -9.86
CA GLU A 35 10.09 -14.36 -9.56
C GLU A 35 10.12 -13.10 -8.69
N PHE A 36 9.10 -12.22 -8.76
CA PHE A 36 8.99 -11.04 -7.90
C PHE A 36 8.61 -11.40 -6.46
N THR A 37 7.63 -12.30 -6.31
CA THR A 37 7.15 -12.80 -5.01
C THR A 37 8.27 -13.54 -4.27
N GLU A 38 9.10 -14.29 -5.01
CA GLU A 38 10.24 -15.05 -4.47
C GLU A 38 11.40 -14.18 -3.97
N LEU A 39 11.49 -12.90 -4.36
CA LEU A 39 12.50 -11.97 -3.82
C LEU A 39 12.24 -11.61 -2.36
N GLY A 40 10.99 -11.70 -1.94
CA GLY A 40 10.56 -11.27 -0.61
C GLY A 40 10.40 -12.42 0.38
N LYS A 41 10.03 -12.06 1.59
CA LYS A 41 9.65 -13.02 2.65
C LYS A 41 8.32 -12.62 3.27
N PRO A 42 7.41 -13.59 3.51
CA PRO A 42 6.22 -13.35 4.31
C PRO A 42 6.60 -12.69 5.64
N THR A 43 6.00 -11.55 5.95
CA THR A 43 6.36 -10.72 7.10
C THR A 43 5.10 -10.10 7.69
N HIS A 44 5.03 -9.99 9.02
CA HIS A 44 3.98 -9.21 9.68
C HIS A 44 4.42 -7.76 9.87
N ASN A 45 3.51 -6.80 9.63
CA ASN A 45 3.77 -5.39 9.84
C ASN A 45 2.54 -4.71 10.49
N GLN A 46 2.67 -4.36 11.78
CA GLN A 46 1.59 -3.76 12.56
C GLN A 46 1.19 -2.36 12.06
N TYR A 47 2.14 -1.60 11.51
CA TYR A 47 1.84 -0.30 10.94
C TYR A 47 0.94 -0.45 9.70
N LEU A 48 1.30 -1.34 8.79
CA LEU A 48 0.48 -1.59 7.60
C LEU A 48 -0.89 -2.16 7.93
N ASP A 49 -0.99 -3.01 8.96
CA ASP A 49 -2.28 -3.50 9.46
C ASP A 49 -3.19 -2.34 9.91
N GLY A 50 -2.65 -1.41 10.71
CA GLY A 50 -3.36 -0.21 11.15
C GLY A 50 -3.73 0.74 10.00
N VAL A 51 -2.81 0.95 9.05
CA VAL A 51 -3.07 1.76 7.85
C VAL A 51 -4.19 1.16 7.02
N LEU A 52 -4.16 -0.17 6.79
CA LEU A 52 -5.21 -0.87 6.06
C LEU A 52 -6.55 -0.66 6.74
N HIS A 53 -6.68 -0.97 8.03
CA HIS A 53 -7.94 -0.81 8.74
C HIS A 53 -8.50 0.62 8.66
N ASN A 54 -7.67 1.63 8.91
CA ASN A 54 -8.09 3.03 8.89
C ASN A 54 -8.46 3.51 7.49
N THR A 55 -7.58 3.27 6.51
CA THR A 55 -7.77 3.73 5.13
C THR A 55 -9.01 3.10 4.51
N CYS A 56 -9.20 1.82 4.76
CA CYS A 56 -10.27 1.07 4.17
C CYS A 56 -11.61 1.44 4.84
N GLN A 57 -11.64 1.66 6.17
CA GLN A 57 -12.82 2.22 6.85
C GLN A 57 -13.21 3.59 6.28
N GLN A 58 -12.24 4.46 6.01
CA GLN A 58 -12.50 5.76 5.39
C GLN A 58 -13.02 5.61 3.95
N MET A 59 -12.40 4.73 3.17
CA MET A 59 -12.76 4.44 1.77
C MET A 59 -14.20 3.94 1.62
N PHE A 60 -14.69 3.14 2.58
CA PHE A 60 -16.05 2.57 2.54
C PHE A 60 -17.05 3.25 3.51
N GLY A 61 -16.60 4.26 4.26
CA GLY A 61 -17.45 5.06 5.16
C GLY A 61 -18.01 4.30 6.38
N ARG A 62 -17.46 3.13 6.71
CA ARG A 62 -17.93 2.29 7.83
C ARG A 62 -16.83 1.35 8.31
N ALA A 63 -17.00 0.80 9.52
CA ALA A 63 -16.15 -0.27 9.99
C ALA A 63 -16.23 -1.47 9.04
N ILE A 64 -15.08 -2.01 8.66
CA ILE A 64 -14.96 -3.15 7.74
C ILE A 64 -14.03 -4.21 8.30
N LYS A 65 -14.29 -5.45 7.90
CA LYS A 65 -13.44 -6.59 8.25
C LYS A 65 -12.41 -6.82 7.15
N ILE A 66 -11.15 -6.79 7.54
CA ILE A 66 -10.02 -7.18 6.70
C ILE A 66 -9.66 -8.63 7.02
N THR A 67 -9.46 -9.44 5.99
CA THR A 67 -8.97 -10.82 6.11
C THR A 67 -7.85 -11.08 5.11
N ASP A 68 -7.13 -12.17 5.31
CA ASP A 68 -6.15 -12.67 4.34
C ASP A 68 -5.10 -11.64 3.92
N PHE A 69 -4.70 -10.77 4.86
CA PHE A 69 -3.57 -9.87 4.66
C PHE A 69 -2.29 -10.68 4.71
N LEU A 70 -1.63 -10.81 3.55
CA LEU A 70 -0.46 -11.66 3.34
C LEU A 70 0.74 -10.82 2.89
N PRO A 71 1.42 -10.11 3.81
CA PRO A 71 2.44 -9.15 3.45
C PRO A 71 3.74 -9.86 3.11
N ILE A 72 4.35 -9.42 2.02
CA ILE A 72 5.66 -9.85 1.58
C ILE A 72 6.57 -8.63 1.62
N TYR A 73 7.70 -8.76 2.31
CA TYR A 73 8.72 -7.73 2.38
C TYR A 73 9.92 -8.12 1.52
N ILE A 74 10.38 -7.19 0.67
CA ILE A 74 11.58 -7.32 -0.14
C ILE A 74 12.66 -6.39 0.47
N PRO A 75 13.61 -6.94 1.26
CA PRO A 75 14.51 -6.12 2.07
C PRO A 75 15.42 -5.19 1.26
N GLU A 76 15.93 -5.65 0.12
CA GLU A 76 16.84 -4.86 -0.72
C GLU A 76 16.21 -3.55 -1.21
N TYR A 77 14.89 -3.55 -1.43
CA TYR A 77 14.16 -2.40 -1.97
C TYR A 77 13.32 -1.66 -0.92
N HIS A 78 13.38 -2.10 0.34
CA HIS A 78 12.55 -1.57 1.43
C HIS A 78 11.07 -1.54 1.04
N PHE A 79 10.60 -2.59 0.36
CA PHE A 79 9.31 -2.61 -0.30
C PHE A 79 8.42 -3.70 0.26
N PHE A 80 7.21 -3.33 0.65
CA PHE A 80 6.14 -4.23 1.01
C PHE A 80 5.12 -4.30 -0.12
N HIS A 81 4.64 -5.50 -0.40
CA HIS A 81 3.42 -5.71 -1.16
C HIS A 81 2.58 -6.82 -0.53
N ALA A 82 1.26 -6.72 -0.67
CA ALA A 82 0.38 -7.74 -0.12
C ALA A 82 -0.98 -7.74 -0.83
N PRO A 83 -1.56 -8.92 -1.13
CA PRO A 83 -3.00 -9.03 -1.27
C PRO A 83 -3.67 -8.98 0.11
N PHE A 84 -4.93 -8.58 0.12
CA PHE A 84 -5.84 -8.70 1.25
C PHE A 84 -7.29 -8.76 0.77
N GLN A 85 -8.21 -9.09 1.67
CA GLN A 85 -9.64 -9.06 1.40
C GLN A 85 -10.38 -8.08 2.30
N VAL A 86 -11.38 -7.42 1.73
CA VAL A 86 -12.30 -6.49 2.42
C VAL A 86 -13.71 -6.96 2.18
N GLU A 87 -14.25 -7.72 3.13
CA GLU A 87 -15.58 -8.32 2.98
C GLU A 87 -15.78 -9.03 1.62
N ARG A 88 -14.80 -9.88 1.25
CA ARG A 88 -14.72 -10.62 -0.02
C ARG A 88 -14.30 -9.80 -1.24
N ARG A 89 -14.20 -8.47 -1.15
CA ARG A 89 -13.57 -7.65 -2.20
C ARG A 89 -12.06 -7.89 -2.18
N ILE A 90 -11.46 -8.04 -3.35
CA ILE A 90 -10.01 -8.21 -3.46
C ILE A 90 -9.37 -6.82 -3.37
N GLY A 91 -8.35 -6.72 -2.52
CA GLY A 91 -7.51 -5.54 -2.41
C GLY A 91 -6.04 -5.90 -2.47
N GLY A 92 -5.24 -4.87 -2.72
CA GLY A 92 -3.79 -4.97 -2.68
C GLY A 92 -3.17 -3.69 -2.16
N VAL A 93 -2.04 -3.84 -1.48
CA VAL A 93 -1.26 -2.74 -0.94
C VAL A 93 0.17 -2.84 -1.43
N ILE A 94 0.75 -1.70 -1.79
CA ILE A 94 2.17 -1.51 -2.03
C ILE A 94 2.69 -0.40 -1.12
N TYR A 95 3.89 -0.54 -0.58
CA TYR A 95 4.46 0.44 0.36
C TYR A 95 5.98 0.44 0.30
N PHE A 96 6.57 1.61 0.10
CA PHE A 96 8.00 1.82 0.23
C PHE A 96 8.31 2.37 1.62
N GLU A 97 8.99 1.56 2.42
CA GLU A 97 9.35 1.88 3.80
C GLU A 97 10.43 2.98 3.88
N ASP A 98 11.27 3.14 2.86
CA ASP A 98 12.31 4.17 2.85
C ASP A 98 11.75 5.57 2.60
N ILE A 99 10.76 5.71 1.73
CA ILE A 99 10.07 6.99 1.48
C ILE A 99 8.77 7.16 2.27
N LYS A 100 8.34 6.14 3.01
CA LYS A 100 7.15 6.15 3.86
C LYS A 100 5.84 6.44 3.12
N ILE A 101 5.75 6.05 1.85
CA ILE A 101 4.55 6.24 1.01
C ILE A 101 4.07 4.89 0.50
N GLY A 102 2.75 4.71 0.45
CA GLY A 102 2.10 3.52 -0.09
C GLY A 102 0.81 3.82 -0.82
N LEU A 103 0.30 2.81 -1.52
CA LEU A 103 -0.97 2.84 -2.24
C LEU A 103 -1.78 1.60 -1.87
N ILE A 104 -3.06 1.81 -1.59
CA ILE A 104 -4.07 0.77 -1.45
C ILE A 104 -5.01 0.84 -2.64
N ALA A 105 -5.30 -0.31 -3.23
CA ALA A 105 -6.33 -0.50 -4.25
C ALA A 105 -7.31 -1.59 -3.81
N VAL A 106 -8.61 -1.35 -3.92
CA VAL A 106 -9.65 -2.32 -3.54
C VAL A 106 -10.75 -2.30 -4.58
N SER A 107 -11.21 -3.49 -5.01
CA SER A 107 -12.40 -3.61 -5.86
C SER A 107 -13.58 -2.90 -5.18
N ALA A 108 -14.35 -2.09 -5.89
CA ALA A 108 -15.47 -1.35 -5.29
C ALA A 108 -16.59 -2.30 -4.82
N ASP A 109 -16.85 -3.35 -5.59
CA ASP A 109 -17.96 -4.28 -5.41
C ASP A 109 -17.51 -5.74 -5.27
N TYR A 110 -18.45 -6.55 -4.76
CA TYR A 110 -18.38 -8.00 -4.83
C TYR A 110 -19.73 -8.56 -5.32
N PRO A 111 -19.80 -9.33 -6.43
CA PRO A 111 -18.68 -9.72 -7.28
C PRO A 111 -17.95 -8.51 -7.91
N PRO A 112 -16.66 -8.63 -8.27
CA PRO A 112 -15.89 -7.51 -8.80
C PRO A 112 -16.53 -6.94 -10.08
N THR A 113 -16.57 -5.61 -10.14
CA THR A 113 -16.85 -4.82 -11.34
C THR A 113 -15.56 -4.19 -11.85
N ASP A 114 -15.64 -3.35 -12.87
CA ASP A 114 -14.48 -2.60 -13.39
C ASP A 114 -14.10 -1.40 -12.49
N GLU A 115 -14.83 -1.14 -11.39
CA GLU A 115 -14.53 -0.05 -10.47
C GLU A 115 -13.54 -0.48 -9.37
N VAL A 116 -12.48 0.31 -9.21
CA VAL A 116 -11.49 0.16 -8.15
C VAL A 116 -11.40 1.47 -7.36
N LYS A 117 -11.38 1.34 -6.04
CA LYS A 117 -11.14 2.46 -5.11
C LYS A 117 -9.66 2.48 -4.73
N TYR A 118 -9.07 3.66 -4.81
CA TYR A 118 -7.65 3.89 -4.52
C TYR A 118 -7.47 4.83 -3.33
N SER A 119 -6.41 4.63 -2.57
CA SER A 119 -5.95 5.57 -1.57
C SER A 119 -4.44 5.54 -1.44
N ARG A 120 -3.80 6.68 -1.70
CA ARG A 120 -2.38 6.90 -1.37
C ARG A 120 -2.28 7.34 0.08
N PHE A 121 -1.34 6.76 0.81
CA PHE A 121 -1.08 7.09 2.21
C PHE A 121 0.41 7.39 2.42
N SER A 122 0.69 8.15 3.47
CA SER A 122 2.05 8.47 3.90
C SER A 122 2.16 8.42 5.42
N GLU A 123 3.29 7.93 5.94
CA GLU A 123 3.59 8.06 7.36
C GLU A 123 3.95 9.52 7.65
N ILE A 124 3.09 10.23 8.39
CA ILE A 124 3.41 11.56 8.89
C ILE A 124 4.13 11.35 10.22
N MET A 125 5.44 11.60 10.25
CA MET A 125 6.13 11.76 11.54
C MET A 125 5.51 12.96 12.24
N GLN A 126 4.77 12.72 13.33
CA GLN A 126 4.41 13.79 14.25
C GLN A 126 5.72 14.32 14.86
N LEU A 127 6.21 15.44 14.35
CA LEU A 127 7.18 16.23 15.08
C LEU A 127 6.57 16.57 16.44
N PRO A 128 7.26 16.32 17.56
CA PRO A 128 6.75 16.73 18.86
C PRO A 128 6.43 18.22 18.80
N THR A 129 5.18 18.58 19.08
CA THR A 129 4.76 19.97 19.16
C THR A 129 5.71 20.67 20.15
N PRO A 130 6.44 21.73 19.75
CA PRO A 130 7.33 22.42 20.68
C PRO A 130 6.51 22.84 21.90
N ASN A 131 6.99 22.43 23.07
CA ASN A 131 6.27 22.67 24.31
C ASN A 131 6.34 24.18 24.56
N ARG A 132 5.22 24.81 24.92
CA ARG A 132 5.16 26.28 25.14
C ARG A 132 6.13 26.76 26.24
N ASN A 133 6.72 25.83 26.98
CA ASN A 133 7.71 26.07 28.03
C ASN A 133 9.16 26.15 27.52
N ASP A 134 9.43 25.86 26.25
CA ASP A 134 10.79 25.90 25.67
C ASP A 134 11.15 27.30 25.11
N LEU A 135 10.29 28.30 25.33
CA LEU A 135 10.44 29.69 24.88
C LEU A 135 10.73 30.69 26.01
N ASN A 136 11.16 30.22 27.19
CA ASN A 136 11.55 31.07 28.32
C ASN A 136 13.05 31.02 28.59
#